data_AF-A0A9N7LPP5-F1
#
_entry.id   AF-A0A9N7LPP5-F1
#
_cell.length_a   1.000
_cell.length_b   1.000
_cell.length_c   1.000
_cell.angle_alpha   90.00
_cell.angle_beta   90.00
_cell.angle_gamma   90.00
#
_symmetry.space_group_name_H-M   'P 1'
#
loop_
_entity.id
_entity.type
_entity.pdbx_description
1 polymer ?
#
loop_
_entity_poly.entity_id
_entity_poly.type
_entity_poly.pdbx_seq_one_letter_code
_entity_poly.pdbx_strand_id
1 'polypeptide(L)'
;MAVAANRSAFLKLVQSNWLGLNAPAIMATEGHYEQMWAQDVATMAGYHAGVSSAAAALPGGLQQLLKTLPNLGIGNIGNANIGNGNIGTANIGTGNSGVGNTPITPGIAGNYNIGGGNNGNNNLGAGNYGNFNFGFGNKGDGNIGFSNGGPANLSRLNPFALQPAPGNNNVGMGNTGNNNFGLGNLGDGNIGGGNYGNNNIGLGLLGSNLVGVGGAYYDTAAGQFHFDGLNTGSGNIGIGNSGNNNIGFFNSGDGNIGAFSSGTNSVLPGHLNSFGVGNSGIGNFAVGNAGAGNFGAGNSGLLNTGVGNAGSIDTGAFNGNNLNTGFLNSGKTNTGFGNSGHENTGFWNSGDVNTGVGATTDSGLATAGFGNTGEVGISGFGNTATGGFRSGDMSGFFNTAAGGSSYTGVSSGFFNTGLTDPIGPFASGVLSGFNSGIFNTGIAVSGLFSLSQLAR
;
A
#
# COMPACT_ATOMS: atom_id res chain seq x y z
N MET A 1 -19.65 -76.31 -26.50
CA MET A 1 -19.47 -77.66 -25.92
C MET A 1 -18.72 -78.62 -26.85
N ALA A 2 -19.10 -78.76 -28.13
CA ALA A 2 -18.50 -79.74 -29.05
C ALA A 2 -16.96 -79.74 -29.10
N VAL A 3 -16.32 -78.56 -29.22
CA VAL A 3 -14.85 -78.42 -29.25
C VAL A 3 -14.16 -79.04 -28.01
N ALA A 4 -14.71 -78.81 -26.81
CA ALA A 4 -14.17 -79.38 -25.57
C ALA A 4 -14.37 -80.90 -25.51
N ALA A 5 -15.51 -81.42 -25.99
CA ALA A 5 -15.75 -82.85 -26.08
C ALA A 5 -14.75 -83.54 -27.04
N ASN A 6 -14.58 -82.98 -28.25
CA ASN A 6 -13.58 -83.41 -29.23
C ASN A 6 -12.16 -83.43 -28.64
N ARG A 7 -11.71 -82.34 -28.00
CA ARG A 7 -10.38 -82.26 -27.40
C ARG A 7 -10.19 -83.23 -26.22
N SER A 8 -11.25 -83.52 -25.46
CA SER A 8 -11.23 -84.57 -24.43
C SER A 8 -11.16 -86.00 -25.02
N ALA A 9 -11.75 -86.24 -26.19
CA ALA A 9 -11.67 -87.51 -26.89
C ALA A 9 -10.28 -87.73 -27.52
N PHE A 10 -9.72 -86.68 -28.15
CA PHE A 10 -8.35 -86.67 -28.67
C PHE A 10 -7.33 -87.08 -27.59
N LEU A 11 -7.37 -86.45 -26.41
CA LEU A 11 -6.46 -86.76 -25.30
C LEU A 11 -6.56 -88.23 -24.87
N LYS A 12 -7.78 -88.80 -24.77
CA LYS A 12 -7.99 -90.21 -24.44
C LYS A 12 -7.45 -91.16 -25.52
N LEU A 13 -7.62 -90.82 -26.80
CA LEU A 13 -7.11 -91.62 -27.92
C LEU A 13 -5.58 -91.61 -27.97
N VAL A 14 -4.94 -90.46 -27.69
CA VAL A 14 -3.48 -90.33 -27.58
C VAL A 14 -2.94 -91.10 -26.37
N GLN A 15 -3.54 -90.94 -25.19
CA GLN A 15 -3.15 -91.62 -23.95
C GLN A 15 -3.27 -93.16 -23.99
N SER A 16 -4.07 -93.69 -24.93
CA SER A 16 -4.23 -95.13 -25.16
C SER A 16 -3.41 -95.66 -26.36
N ASN A 17 -2.68 -94.80 -27.09
CA ASN A 17 -2.01 -95.16 -28.35
C ASN A 17 -0.64 -95.88 -28.20
N TRP A 18 -0.47 -96.71 -27.17
CA TRP A 18 0.80 -97.35 -26.82
C TRP A 18 1.41 -98.23 -27.93
N LEU A 19 0.59 -98.70 -28.87
CA LEU A 19 0.98 -99.55 -30.00
C LEU A 19 0.77 -98.86 -31.37
N GLY A 20 0.51 -97.55 -31.41
CA GLY A 20 0.27 -96.78 -32.64
C GLY A 20 -1.09 -97.01 -33.33
N LEU A 21 -1.85 -98.03 -32.93
CA LEU A 21 -3.10 -98.49 -33.57
C LEU A 21 -4.22 -97.43 -33.61
N ASN A 22 -4.24 -96.46 -32.69
CA ASN A 22 -5.26 -95.40 -32.66
C ASN A 22 -4.99 -94.26 -33.66
N ALA A 23 -3.86 -94.26 -34.38
CA ALA A 23 -3.48 -93.16 -35.27
C ALA A 23 -4.59 -92.71 -36.26
N PRO A 24 -5.37 -93.61 -36.90
CA PRO A 24 -6.49 -93.19 -37.76
C PRO A 24 -7.60 -92.47 -37.01
N ALA A 25 -7.93 -92.90 -35.78
CA ALA A 25 -8.95 -92.26 -34.95
C ALA A 25 -8.49 -90.91 -34.40
N ILE A 26 -7.20 -90.77 -34.10
CA ILE A 26 -6.56 -89.50 -33.71
C ILE A 26 -6.65 -88.51 -34.87
N MET A 27 -6.26 -88.91 -36.09
CA MET A 27 -6.37 -88.05 -37.28
C MET A 27 -7.83 -87.67 -37.61
N ALA A 28 -8.79 -88.59 -37.48
CA ALA A 28 -10.20 -88.27 -37.65
C ALA A 28 -10.70 -87.25 -36.61
N THR A 29 -10.24 -87.36 -35.36
CA THR A 29 -10.60 -86.40 -34.30
C THR A 29 -10.02 -85.02 -34.55
N GLU A 30 -8.78 -84.91 -35.05
CA GLU A 30 -8.22 -83.63 -35.51
C GLU A 30 -8.96 -83.07 -36.72
N GLY A 31 -9.30 -83.90 -37.72
CA GLY A 31 -10.11 -83.48 -38.86
C GLY A 31 -11.47 -82.89 -38.47
N HIS A 32 -12.11 -83.44 -37.44
CA HIS A 32 -13.33 -82.85 -36.87
C HIS A 32 -13.10 -81.54 -36.10
N TYR A 33 -11.90 -81.32 -35.52
CA TYR A 33 -11.55 -80.03 -34.93
C TYR A 33 -11.35 -78.97 -36.01
N GLU A 34 -10.59 -79.28 -37.07
CA GLU A 34 -10.37 -78.39 -38.21
C GLU A 34 -11.68 -78.01 -38.90
N GLN A 35 -12.65 -78.94 -38.98
CA GLN A 35 -14.02 -78.65 -39.44
C GLN A 35 -14.74 -77.64 -38.54
N MET A 36 -14.65 -77.76 -37.22
CA MET A 36 -15.24 -76.79 -36.29
C MET A 36 -14.53 -75.42 -36.37
N TRP A 37 -13.21 -75.41 -36.45
CA TRP A 37 -12.43 -74.18 -36.59
C TRP A 37 -12.75 -73.45 -37.90
N ALA A 38 -12.78 -74.16 -39.03
CA ALA A 38 -13.18 -73.60 -40.32
C ALA A 38 -14.61 -73.07 -40.31
N GLN A 39 -15.55 -73.74 -39.63
CA GLN A 39 -16.94 -73.28 -39.48
C GLN A 39 -17.03 -72.00 -38.63
N ASP A 40 -16.32 -71.93 -37.50
CA ASP A 40 -16.31 -70.72 -36.65
C ASP A 40 -15.65 -69.54 -37.40
N VAL A 41 -14.53 -69.77 -38.10
CA VAL A 41 -13.86 -68.76 -38.95
C VAL A 41 -14.78 -68.27 -40.07
N ALA A 42 -15.46 -69.17 -40.80
CA ALA A 42 -16.39 -68.81 -41.85
C ALA A 42 -17.60 -68.01 -41.30
N THR A 43 -18.09 -68.38 -40.11
CA THR A 43 -19.21 -67.70 -39.44
C THR A 43 -18.80 -66.29 -39.00
N MET A 44 -17.61 -66.12 -38.41
CA MET A 44 -17.09 -64.81 -38.00
C MET A 44 -16.70 -63.93 -39.19
N ALA A 45 -16.17 -64.50 -40.28
CA ALA A 45 -15.93 -63.78 -41.53
C ALA A 45 -17.24 -63.28 -42.16
N GLY A 46 -18.28 -64.13 -42.18
CA GLY A 46 -19.63 -63.76 -42.64
C GLY A 46 -20.26 -62.66 -41.77
N TYR A 47 -20.14 -62.76 -40.44
CA TYR A 47 -20.58 -61.71 -39.52
C TYR A 47 -19.85 -60.39 -39.76
N HIS A 48 -18.51 -60.42 -39.87
CA HIS A 48 -17.70 -59.24 -40.14
C HIS A 48 -18.06 -58.59 -41.49
N ALA A 49 -18.25 -59.39 -42.54
CA ALA A 49 -18.69 -58.89 -43.85
C ALA A 49 -20.09 -58.27 -43.79
N GLY A 50 -21.03 -58.90 -43.08
CA GLY A 50 -22.38 -58.37 -42.86
C GLY A 50 -22.36 -57.01 -42.14
N VAL A 51 -21.68 -56.93 -40.98
CA VAL A 51 -21.56 -55.69 -40.22
C VAL A 51 -20.80 -54.61 -41.00
N SER A 52 -19.73 -54.97 -41.73
CA SER A 52 -18.98 -54.04 -42.57
C SER A 52 -19.80 -53.46 -43.72
N SER A 53 -20.61 -54.30 -44.39
CA SER A 53 -21.50 -53.84 -45.47
C SER A 53 -22.64 -52.97 -44.96
N ALA A 54 -23.22 -53.27 -43.80
CA ALA A 54 -24.20 -52.42 -43.13
C ALA A 54 -23.60 -51.06 -42.71
N ALA A 55 -22.36 -51.05 -42.21
CA ALA A 55 -21.65 -49.82 -41.87
C ALA A 55 -21.31 -48.98 -43.11
N ALA A 56 -20.89 -49.62 -44.21
CA ALA A 56 -20.58 -48.96 -45.48
C ALA A 56 -21.84 -48.39 -46.18
N ALA A 57 -23.03 -48.90 -45.87
CA ALA A 57 -24.30 -48.39 -46.38
C ALA A 57 -24.80 -47.09 -45.69
N LEU A 58 -24.12 -46.62 -44.63
CA LEU A 58 -24.47 -45.36 -43.95
C LEU A 58 -24.07 -44.14 -44.80
N PRO A 59 -25.00 -43.28 -45.26
CA PRO A 59 -24.68 -42.20 -46.19
C PRO A 59 -23.62 -41.22 -45.67
N GLY A 60 -22.44 -41.22 -46.30
CA GLY A 60 -21.34 -40.28 -46.05
C GLY A 60 -20.62 -40.42 -44.70
N GLY A 61 -21.04 -41.32 -43.81
CA GLY A 61 -20.53 -41.43 -42.45
C GLY A 61 -20.94 -40.26 -41.53
N LEU A 62 -20.67 -40.42 -40.23
CA LEU A 62 -21.15 -39.50 -39.19
C LEU A 62 -20.66 -38.05 -39.40
N GLN A 63 -19.42 -37.87 -39.87
CA GLN A 63 -18.84 -36.56 -40.15
C GLN A 63 -19.55 -35.82 -41.29
N GLN A 64 -20.08 -36.53 -42.28
CA GLN A 64 -20.86 -35.92 -43.35
C GLN A 64 -22.31 -35.66 -42.90
N LEU A 65 -22.91 -36.57 -42.14
CA LEU A 65 -24.25 -36.38 -41.57
C LEU A 65 -24.32 -35.08 -40.74
N LEU A 66 -23.34 -34.86 -39.85
CA LEU A 66 -23.21 -33.62 -39.08
C LEU A 66 -23.05 -32.37 -39.96
N LYS A 67 -22.31 -32.47 -41.07
CA LYS A 67 -22.19 -31.37 -42.06
C LYS A 67 -23.49 -31.11 -42.81
N THR A 68 -24.37 -32.10 -42.97
CA THR A 68 -25.65 -31.98 -43.70
C THR A 68 -26.87 -31.71 -42.82
N LEU A 69 -26.70 -31.51 -41.50
CA LEU A 69 -27.82 -31.17 -40.62
C LEU A 69 -28.52 -29.87 -41.09
N PRO A 70 -29.86 -29.86 -41.22
CA PRO A 70 -30.59 -28.71 -41.74
C PRO A 70 -30.55 -27.53 -40.76
N ASN A 71 -30.73 -26.32 -41.28
CA ASN A 71 -30.97 -25.16 -40.44
C ASN A 71 -32.43 -25.16 -39.94
N LEU A 72 -32.63 -24.88 -38.65
CA LEU A 72 -33.93 -24.78 -38.00
C LEU A 72 -34.29 -23.31 -37.76
N GLY A 73 -34.87 -22.67 -38.77
CA GLY A 73 -35.35 -21.28 -38.73
C GLY A 73 -35.01 -20.50 -40.00
N ILE A 74 -35.36 -19.21 -40.00
CA ILE A 74 -35.44 -18.37 -41.22
C ILE A 74 -34.12 -17.63 -41.47
N GLY A 75 -33.69 -17.55 -42.74
CA GLY A 75 -32.58 -16.70 -43.17
C GLY A 75 -31.18 -17.20 -42.79
N ASN A 76 -31.04 -18.45 -42.36
CA ASN A 76 -29.74 -19.05 -42.04
C ASN A 76 -28.97 -19.45 -43.31
N ILE A 77 -27.67 -19.17 -43.33
CA ILE A 77 -26.71 -19.51 -44.40
C ILE A 77 -25.64 -20.43 -43.82
N GLY A 78 -25.31 -21.51 -44.52
CA GLY A 78 -24.51 -22.62 -43.97
C GLY A 78 -25.39 -23.69 -43.33
N ASN A 79 -24.88 -24.46 -42.37
CA ASN A 79 -25.48 -25.75 -41.97
C ASN A 79 -25.61 -25.90 -40.43
N ALA A 80 -26.52 -26.75 -39.97
CA ALA A 80 -26.76 -27.08 -38.56
C ALA A 80 -27.13 -25.89 -37.64
N ASN A 81 -27.55 -24.74 -38.17
CA ASN A 81 -27.88 -23.56 -37.37
C ASN A 81 -29.30 -23.65 -36.79
N ILE A 82 -29.51 -23.17 -35.56
CA ILE A 82 -30.81 -23.15 -34.87
C ILE A 82 -31.19 -21.69 -34.54
N GLY A 83 -32.39 -21.26 -34.91
CA GLY A 83 -32.86 -19.88 -34.81
C GLY A 83 -32.77 -19.13 -36.15
N ASN A 84 -32.57 -17.81 -36.16
CA ASN A 84 -32.79 -16.98 -37.36
C ASN A 84 -31.56 -16.15 -37.78
N GLY A 85 -31.30 -16.05 -39.08
CA GLY A 85 -30.32 -15.11 -39.64
C GLY A 85 -28.84 -15.43 -39.35
N ASN A 86 -28.51 -16.68 -39.02
CA ASN A 86 -27.12 -17.07 -38.71
C ASN A 86 -26.33 -17.39 -40.01
N ILE A 87 -25.05 -17.04 -40.06
CA ILE A 87 -24.15 -17.24 -41.21
C ILE A 87 -22.94 -18.07 -40.75
N GLY A 88 -22.92 -19.36 -41.07
CA GLY A 88 -21.84 -20.30 -40.77
C GLY A 88 -22.37 -21.67 -40.36
N THR A 89 -21.68 -22.36 -39.45
CA THR A 89 -22.07 -23.71 -39.02
C THR A 89 -22.34 -23.83 -37.53
N ALA A 90 -23.36 -24.61 -37.18
CA ALA A 90 -23.70 -25.00 -35.81
C ALA A 90 -23.89 -23.84 -34.82
N ASN A 91 -24.39 -22.69 -35.28
CA ASN A 91 -24.76 -21.58 -34.40
C ASN A 91 -26.15 -21.81 -33.78
N ILE A 92 -26.37 -21.34 -32.55
CA ILE A 92 -27.65 -21.41 -31.84
C ILE A 92 -28.07 -19.99 -31.45
N GLY A 93 -29.26 -19.56 -31.82
CA GLY A 93 -29.80 -18.23 -31.55
C GLY A 93 -29.97 -17.40 -32.83
N THR A 94 -29.63 -16.11 -32.80
CA THR A 94 -29.99 -15.18 -33.88
C THR A 94 -28.84 -14.32 -34.37
N GLY A 95 -28.76 -14.07 -35.68
CA GLY A 95 -27.86 -13.07 -36.27
C GLY A 95 -26.36 -13.34 -36.11
N ASN A 96 -25.94 -14.54 -35.72
CA ASN A 96 -24.52 -14.86 -35.55
C ASN A 96 -23.84 -14.97 -36.92
N SER A 97 -22.62 -14.44 -37.06
CA SER A 97 -21.86 -14.41 -38.32
C SER A 97 -20.36 -14.31 -38.06
N GLY A 98 -19.53 -14.18 -39.09
CA GLY A 98 -18.07 -14.02 -38.95
C GLY A 98 -17.59 -12.59 -38.65
N VAL A 99 -16.31 -12.47 -38.28
CA VAL A 99 -15.57 -11.20 -38.19
C VAL A 99 -15.52 -10.53 -39.56
N GLY A 100 -15.66 -9.19 -39.62
CA GLY A 100 -15.47 -8.43 -40.86
C GLY A 100 -16.68 -8.41 -41.82
N ASN A 101 -17.84 -8.93 -41.41
CA ASN A 101 -19.07 -8.72 -42.16
C ASN A 101 -19.43 -7.22 -42.21
N THR A 102 -19.67 -6.70 -43.42
CA THR A 102 -20.15 -5.33 -43.67
C THR A 102 -21.16 -5.35 -44.82
N PRO A 103 -21.89 -4.25 -45.11
CA PRO A 103 -22.77 -4.18 -46.28
C PRO A 103 -22.08 -4.42 -47.63
N ILE A 104 -20.74 -4.25 -47.72
CA ILE A 104 -19.94 -4.51 -48.92
C ILE A 104 -19.15 -5.84 -48.85
N THR A 105 -19.04 -6.45 -47.67
CA THR A 105 -18.42 -7.76 -47.44
C THR A 105 -19.36 -8.69 -46.65
N PRO A 106 -20.56 -9.01 -47.15
CA PRO A 106 -21.49 -9.92 -46.47
C PRO A 106 -21.07 -11.39 -46.65
N GLY A 107 -21.56 -12.25 -45.75
CA GLY A 107 -21.47 -13.71 -45.91
C GLY A 107 -20.23 -14.37 -45.30
N ILE A 108 -19.39 -13.64 -44.55
CA ILE A 108 -18.27 -14.25 -43.82
C ILE A 108 -18.84 -15.15 -42.72
N ALA A 109 -18.47 -16.42 -42.73
CA ALA A 109 -18.98 -17.41 -41.79
C ALA A 109 -18.40 -17.25 -40.37
N GLY A 110 -19.26 -17.41 -39.37
CA GLY A 110 -18.90 -17.59 -37.97
C GLY A 110 -19.54 -18.85 -37.44
N ASN A 111 -18.80 -19.66 -36.69
CA ASN A 111 -19.20 -21.03 -36.35
C ASN A 111 -19.30 -21.23 -34.83
N TYR A 112 -20.18 -22.15 -34.41
CA TYR A 112 -20.33 -22.58 -33.02
C TYR A 112 -20.67 -21.45 -32.02
N ASN A 113 -21.29 -20.35 -32.48
CA ASN A 113 -21.73 -19.29 -31.59
C ASN A 113 -23.08 -19.64 -30.95
N ILE A 114 -23.27 -19.27 -29.68
CA ILE A 114 -24.50 -19.50 -28.93
C ILE A 114 -25.00 -18.16 -28.37
N GLY A 115 -26.21 -17.75 -28.77
CA GLY A 115 -26.86 -16.51 -28.40
C GLY A 115 -27.09 -15.57 -29.59
N GLY A 116 -26.90 -14.26 -29.41
CA GLY A 116 -27.42 -13.24 -30.34
C GLY A 116 -26.36 -12.30 -30.91
N GLY A 117 -26.25 -12.20 -32.24
CA GLY A 117 -25.47 -11.17 -32.92
C GLY A 117 -23.96 -11.25 -32.64
N ASN A 118 -23.40 -12.45 -32.50
CA ASN A 118 -21.95 -12.62 -32.34
C ASN A 118 -21.26 -12.66 -33.73
N ASN A 119 -20.11 -12.00 -33.84
CA ASN A 119 -19.32 -11.83 -35.05
C ASN A 119 -17.93 -12.50 -34.93
N GLY A 120 -17.89 -13.82 -35.14
CA GLY A 120 -16.68 -14.66 -35.14
C GLY A 120 -17.00 -16.12 -34.83
N ASN A 121 -16.14 -16.83 -34.10
CA ASN A 121 -16.31 -18.26 -33.81
C ASN A 121 -16.30 -18.57 -32.31
N ASN A 122 -17.06 -19.59 -31.90
CA ASN A 122 -17.08 -20.14 -30.53
C ASN A 122 -17.47 -19.12 -29.44
N ASN A 123 -18.24 -18.08 -29.75
CA ASN A 123 -18.70 -17.11 -28.75
C ASN A 123 -19.99 -17.57 -28.05
N LEU A 124 -20.10 -17.34 -26.74
CA LEU A 124 -21.30 -17.65 -25.94
C LEU A 124 -21.83 -16.38 -25.26
N GLY A 125 -23.04 -15.96 -25.64
CA GLY A 125 -23.72 -14.75 -25.17
C GLY A 125 -24.14 -13.87 -26.35
N ALA A 126 -24.02 -12.54 -26.27
CA ALA A 126 -24.52 -11.68 -27.34
C ALA A 126 -23.67 -10.44 -27.66
N GLY A 127 -23.63 -10.05 -28.94
CA GLY A 127 -22.93 -8.86 -29.43
C GLY A 127 -21.40 -8.94 -29.40
N ASN A 128 -20.81 -10.13 -29.19
CA ASN A 128 -19.35 -10.29 -29.16
C ASN A 128 -18.76 -10.23 -30.58
N TYR A 129 -17.56 -9.68 -30.73
CA TYR A 129 -16.85 -9.54 -32.00
C TYR A 129 -15.42 -10.07 -31.85
N GLY A 130 -15.04 -11.06 -32.65
CA GLY A 130 -13.86 -11.91 -32.43
C GLY A 130 -14.27 -13.32 -32.00
N ASN A 131 -13.37 -14.08 -31.39
CA ASN A 131 -13.53 -15.53 -31.18
C ASN A 131 -13.42 -15.92 -29.70
N PHE A 132 -14.05 -17.03 -29.31
CA PHE A 132 -13.95 -17.63 -27.97
C PHE A 132 -14.38 -16.69 -26.81
N ASN A 133 -15.19 -15.67 -27.08
CA ASN A 133 -15.67 -14.76 -26.03
C ASN A 133 -16.87 -15.33 -25.27
N PHE A 134 -16.91 -15.13 -23.96
CA PHE A 134 -18.04 -15.46 -23.10
C PHE A 134 -18.67 -14.18 -22.55
N GLY A 135 -20.00 -14.07 -22.57
CA GLY A 135 -20.76 -12.91 -22.09
C GLY A 135 -21.18 -11.96 -23.20
N PHE A 136 -21.08 -10.65 -22.99
CA PHE A 136 -21.80 -9.66 -23.79
C PHE A 136 -20.91 -8.53 -24.31
N GLY A 137 -21.01 -8.20 -25.60
CA GLY A 137 -20.41 -7.01 -26.20
C GLY A 137 -18.87 -6.97 -26.25
N ASN A 138 -18.19 -8.10 -26.03
CA ASN A 138 -16.72 -8.13 -26.00
C ASN A 138 -16.11 -8.00 -27.40
N LYS A 139 -14.91 -7.42 -27.52
CA LYS A 139 -14.25 -7.10 -28.79
C LYS A 139 -12.76 -7.49 -28.83
N GLY A 140 -12.52 -8.70 -29.33
CA GLY A 140 -11.22 -9.36 -29.46
C GLY A 140 -11.39 -10.85 -29.27
N ASP A 141 -10.31 -11.57 -28.97
CA ASP A 141 -10.35 -13.01 -28.77
C ASP A 141 -10.25 -13.39 -27.27
N GLY A 142 -11.00 -14.40 -26.84
CA GLY A 142 -10.86 -15.04 -25.52
C GLY A 142 -11.33 -14.22 -24.31
N ASN A 143 -12.12 -13.16 -24.49
CA ASN A 143 -12.59 -12.33 -23.36
C ASN A 143 -13.77 -12.97 -22.62
N ILE A 144 -13.86 -12.75 -21.30
CA ILE A 144 -14.93 -13.27 -20.44
C ILE A 144 -15.60 -12.11 -19.68
N GLY A 145 -16.90 -11.91 -19.87
CA GLY A 145 -17.71 -10.93 -19.16
C GLY A 145 -18.35 -9.91 -20.09
N PHE A 146 -18.23 -8.61 -19.80
CA PHE A 146 -19.05 -7.56 -20.42
C PHE A 146 -18.21 -6.42 -21.01
N SER A 147 -18.41 -6.11 -22.29
CA SER A 147 -17.85 -4.94 -22.98
C SER A 147 -16.32 -4.80 -22.88
N ASN A 148 -15.59 -5.90 -22.67
CA ASN A 148 -14.13 -5.87 -22.74
C ASN A 148 -13.69 -5.71 -24.19
N GLY A 149 -12.59 -5.02 -24.45
CA GLY A 149 -12.05 -4.88 -25.80
C GLY A 149 -10.63 -4.35 -25.80
N GLY A 150 -10.19 -3.83 -26.95
CA GLY A 150 -8.92 -3.12 -27.07
C GLY A 150 -9.14 -1.63 -27.39
N PRO A 151 -8.11 -0.79 -27.21
CA PRO A 151 -8.26 0.66 -27.28
C PRO A 151 -8.81 1.13 -28.64
N ALA A 152 -9.89 1.92 -28.58
CA ALA A 152 -10.32 2.72 -29.72
C ALA A 152 -9.16 3.63 -30.13
N ASN A 153 -8.61 3.45 -31.34
CA ASN A 153 -7.33 4.03 -31.72
C ASN A 153 -7.43 5.52 -32.10
N LEU A 154 -7.75 6.36 -31.11
CA LEU A 154 -7.82 7.82 -31.20
C LEU A 154 -6.48 8.44 -31.64
N SER A 155 -5.35 7.77 -31.38
CA SER A 155 -4.01 8.22 -31.78
C SER A 155 -3.76 8.16 -33.29
N ARG A 156 -4.60 7.44 -34.06
CA ARG A 156 -4.46 7.30 -35.52
C ARG A 156 -5.80 7.45 -36.22
N LEU A 157 -6.05 8.66 -36.72
CA LEU A 157 -6.93 8.89 -37.87
C LEU A 157 -6.26 8.36 -39.15
N ASN A 158 -6.04 7.05 -39.25
CA ASN A 158 -5.71 6.38 -40.50
C ASN A 158 -6.95 5.64 -41.02
N PRO A 159 -7.67 6.16 -42.04
CA PRO A 159 -8.91 5.57 -42.57
C PRO A 159 -8.79 4.12 -43.09
N PHE A 160 -7.56 3.63 -43.22
CA PHE A 160 -7.22 2.29 -43.71
C PHE A 160 -6.86 1.29 -42.59
N ALA A 161 -6.86 1.70 -41.31
CA ALA A 161 -6.80 0.76 -40.18
C ALA A 161 -8.16 0.12 -39.94
N LEU A 162 -8.45 -0.96 -40.66
CA LEU A 162 -9.75 -1.65 -40.65
C LEU A 162 -10.14 -2.29 -39.31
N GLN A 163 -9.27 -2.30 -38.30
CA GLN A 163 -9.58 -2.66 -36.93
C GLN A 163 -8.79 -1.78 -35.93
N PRO A 164 -9.44 -1.20 -34.91
CA PRO A 164 -8.79 -0.90 -33.64
C PRO A 164 -8.17 -2.19 -33.09
N ALA A 165 -7.01 -2.10 -32.44
CA ALA A 165 -6.31 -3.27 -31.91
C ALA A 165 -7.27 -4.11 -31.05
N PRO A 166 -7.52 -5.39 -31.36
CA PRO A 166 -8.39 -6.23 -30.56
C PRO A 166 -7.76 -6.44 -29.18
N GLY A 167 -8.58 -6.35 -28.13
CA GLY A 167 -8.13 -6.61 -26.77
C GLY A 167 -8.52 -8.02 -26.37
N ASN A 168 -7.55 -8.81 -25.94
CA ASN A 168 -7.68 -10.26 -25.86
C ASN A 168 -7.50 -10.77 -24.43
N ASN A 169 -8.13 -11.91 -24.12
CA ASN A 169 -8.01 -12.62 -22.83
C ASN A 169 -8.40 -11.78 -21.58
N ASN A 170 -9.20 -10.72 -21.73
CA ASN A 170 -9.63 -9.92 -20.58
C ASN A 170 -10.79 -10.62 -19.85
N VAL A 171 -10.80 -10.54 -18.52
CA VAL A 171 -11.84 -11.13 -17.66
C VAL A 171 -12.49 -10.03 -16.82
N GLY A 172 -13.82 -9.96 -16.80
CA GLY A 172 -14.60 -8.99 -16.04
C GLY A 172 -15.35 -8.00 -16.92
N MET A 173 -15.30 -6.69 -16.64
CA MET A 173 -16.15 -5.70 -17.30
C MET A 173 -15.37 -4.48 -17.80
N GLY A 174 -15.57 -4.07 -19.05
CA GLY A 174 -15.09 -2.80 -19.60
C GLY A 174 -13.57 -2.65 -19.73
N ASN A 175 -12.80 -3.74 -19.58
CA ASN A 175 -11.35 -3.68 -19.70
C ASN A 175 -10.93 -3.39 -21.16
N THR A 176 -9.87 -2.62 -21.33
CA THR A 176 -9.43 -2.08 -22.63
C THR A 176 -7.94 -2.32 -22.83
N GLY A 177 -7.58 -3.38 -23.57
CA GLY A 177 -6.22 -3.85 -23.79
C GLY A 177 -6.16 -5.38 -23.70
N ASN A 178 -5.08 -5.99 -23.22
CA ASN A 178 -4.92 -7.44 -23.17
C ASN A 178 -4.69 -7.99 -21.76
N ASN A 179 -5.18 -9.20 -21.50
CA ASN A 179 -4.92 -9.99 -20.30
C ASN A 179 -5.30 -9.29 -18.97
N ASN A 180 -6.21 -8.31 -18.99
CA ASN A 180 -6.64 -7.63 -17.77
C ASN A 180 -7.68 -8.45 -17.00
N PHE A 181 -7.65 -8.40 -15.67
CA PHE A 181 -8.62 -9.05 -14.80
C PHE A 181 -9.31 -8.04 -13.87
N GLY A 182 -10.63 -7.88 -14.04
CA GLY A 182 -11.50 -7.09 -13.19
C GLY A 182 -12.31 -6.02 -13.93
N LEU A 183 -12.26 -4.76 -13.50
CA LEU A 183 -13.25 -3.73 -13.87
C LEU A 183 -12.62 -2.47 -14.46
N GLY A 184 -12.78 -2.22 -15.76
CA GLY A 184 -12.47 -0.93 -16.39
C GLY A 184 -10.98 -0.57 -16.43
N ASN A 185 -10.09 -1.56 -16.47
CA ASN A 185 -8.65 -1.32 -16.65
C ASN A 185 -8.33 -0.89 -18.10
N LEU A 186 -7.33 -0.04 -18.32
CA LEU A 186 -6.90 0.44 -19.63
C LEU A 186 -5.38 0.28 -19.80
N GLY A 187 -4.97 -0.64 -20.65
CA GLY A 187 -3.60 -1.09 -20.86
C GLY A 187 -3.51 -2.62 -20.81
N ASP A 188 -2.32 -3.18 -20.60
CA ASP A 188 -2.08 -4.63 -20.65
C ASP A 188 -1.72 -5.21 -19.27
N GLY A 189 -2.30 -6.36 -18.93
CA GLY A 189 -1.89 -7.19 -17.78
C GLY A 189 -2.29 -6.66 -16.40
N ASN A 190 -3.26 -5.74 -16.29
CA ASN A 190 -3.68 -5.19 -15.00
C ASN A 190 -4.65 -6.12 -14.26
N ILE A 191 -4.57 -6.13 -12.92
CA ILE A 191 -5.46 -6.88 -12.03
C ILE A 191 -6.14 -5.90 -11.06
N GLY A 192 -7.46 -6.00 -10.93
CA GLY A 192 -8.28 -5.10 -10.12
C GLY A 192 -9.14 -4.18 -11.00
N GLY A 193 -9.14 -2.86 -10.81
CA GLY A 193 -10.04 -2.01 -11.58
C GLY A 193 -9.69 -0.53 -11.66
N GLY A 194 -10.06 0.11 -12.78
CA GLY A 194 -9.80 1.51 -13.05
C GLY A 194 -8.33 1.87 -13.24
N ASN A 195 -7.43 0.89 -13.38
CA ASN A 195 -6.01 1.12 -13.56
C ASN A 195 -5.69 1.56 -14.98
N TYR A 196 -4.77 2.51 -15.15
CA TYR A 196 -4.32 3.05 -16.43
C TYR A 196 -2.82 2.78 -16.62
N GLY A 197 -2.46 2.12 -17.73
CA GLY A 197 -1.12 1.63 -18.06
C GLY A 197 -1.02 0.12 -17.84
N ASN A 198 0.19 -0.43 -17.62
CA ASN A 198 0.46 -1.87 -17.74
C ASN A 198 0.90 -2.53 -16.42
N ASN A 199 0.61 -3.83 -16.27
CA ASN A 199 1.05 -4.68 -15.15
C ASN A 199 0.67 -4.18 -13.74
N ASN A 200 -0.35 -3.34 -13.60
CA ASN A 200 -0.73 -2.79 -12.30
C ASN A 200 -1.63 -3.78 -11.51
N ILE A 201 -1.44 -3.91 -10.20
CA ILE A 201 -2.27 -4.76 -9.33
C ILE A 201 -2.91 -3.87 -8.25
N GLY A 202 -4.17 -3.49 -8.46
CA GLY A 202 -4.80 -2.51 -7.58
C GLY A 202 -6.10 -1.89 -8.07
N LEU A 203 -6.44 -0.75 -7.47
CA LEU A 203 -7.63 0.04 -7.81
C LEU A 203 -7.25 1.48 -8.15
N GLY A 204 -7.58 1.97 -9.35
CA GLY A 204 -7.42 3.38 -9.74
C GLY A 204 -5.97 3.85 -9.89
N LEU A 205 -5.03 2.95 -10.18
CA LEU A 205 -3.60 3.26 -10.35
C LEU A 205 -3.33 3.97 -11.68
N LEU A 206 -2.43 4.95 -11.69
CA LEU A 206 -2.02 5.69 -12.89
C LEU A 206 -0.51 5.53 -13.11
N GLY A 207 -0.11 4.58 -13.96
CA GLY A 207 1.31 4.27 -14.19
C GLY A 207 1.51 2.86 -14.71
N SER A 208 2.66 2.24 -14.44
CA SER A 208 2.89 0.84 -14.83
C SER A 208 3.75 0.10 -13.82
N ASN A 209 3.45 -1.19 -13.61
CA ASN A 209 4.05 -2.05 -12.61
C ASN A 209 3.80 -1.56 -11.16
N LEU A 210 2.69 -0.85 -10.92
CA LEU A 210 2.30 -0.33 -9.60
C LEU A 210 1.40 -1.33 -8.85
N VAL A 211 1.54 -1.40 -7.53
CA VAL A 211 0.71 -2.27 -6.66
C VAL A 211 0.10 -1.44 -5.52
N GLY A 212 -1.22 -1.28 -5.46
CA GLY A 212 -1.86 -0.41 -4.45
C GLY A 212 -3.28 0.08 -4.75
N VAL A 213 -3.63 1.27 -4.24
CA VAL A 213 -4.95 1.91 -4.43
C VAL A 213 -4.79 3.42 -4.60
N GLY A 214 -5.27 3.96 -5.72
CA GLY A 214 -5.20 5.38 -6.06
C GLY A 214 -3.75 5.86 -6.12
N GLY A 215 -3.43 6.90 -5.35
CA GLY A 215 -2.04 7.37 -5.19
C GLY A 215 -1.22 6.65 -4.12
N ALA A 216 -1.79 5.68 -3.40
CA ALA A 216 -1.09 4.89 -2.40
C ALA A 216 -0.64 3.54 -3.00
N TYR A 217 0.59 3.47 -3.48
CA TYR A 217 1.10 2.30 -4.23
C TYR A 217 2.59 2.05 -4.01
N TYR A 218 3.00 0.82 -4.30
CA TYR A 218 4.40 0.43 -4.44
C TYR A 218 4.73 0.34 -5.94
N ASP A 219 5.71 1.11 -6.40
CA ASP A 219 6.29 0.96 -7.74
C ASP A 219 7.29 -0.21 -7.71
N THR A 220 6.96 -1.30 -8.40
CA THR A 220 7.82 -2.51 -8.44
C THR A 220 9.03 -2.39 -9.37
N ALA A 221 9.07 -1.38 -10.24
CA ALA A 221 10.20 -1.09 -11.12
C ALA A 221 11.21 -0.12 -10.46
N ALA A 222 10.72 0.88 -9.71
CA ALA A 222 11.57 1.80 -8.93
C ALA A 222 11.95 1.24 -7.54
N GLY A 223 11.15 0.32 -6.99
CA GLY A 223 11.32 -0.24 -5.65
C GLY A 223 10.89 0.69 -4.52
N GLN A 224 9.91 1.56 -4.76
CA GLN A 224 9.57 2.68 -3.87
C GLN A 224 8.08 2.68 -3.49
N PHE A 225 7.77 3.20 -2.29
CA PHE A 225 6.40 3.44 -1.84
C PHE A 225 6.00 4.90 -2.07
N HIS A 226 4.85 5.08 -2.71
CA HIS A 226 4.23 6.35 -3.06
C HIS A 226 2.92 6.52 -2.30
N PHE A 227 2.60 7.77 -1.93
CA PHE A 227 1.40 8.15 -1.19
C PHE A 227 0.84 9.47 -1.74
N ASP A 228 0.74 9.53 -3.05
CA ASP A 228 0.22 10.66 -3.82
C ASP A 228 -1.26 10.91 -3.47
N GLY A 229 -1.68 12.18 -3.40
CA GLY A 229 -3.07 12.55 -3.07
C GLY A 229 -3.54 12.23 -1.65
N LEU A 230 -2.85 11.36 -0.90
CA LEU A 230 -3.05 11.18 0.54
C LEU A 230 -2.39 12.29 1.38
N ASN A 231 -1.68 13.23 0.75
CA ASN A 231 -1.22 14.46 1.35
C ASN A 231 -1.79 15.65 0.56
N THR A 232 -2.17 16.73 1.24
CA THR A 232 -2.59 17.99 0.61
C THR A 232 -1.52 19.06 0.80
N GLY A 233 -1.30 19.91 -0.22
CA GLY A 233 -0.15 20.82 -0.28
C GLY A 233 1.09 20.16 -0.90
N SER A 234 2.29 20.71 -0.65
CA SER A 234 3.50 20.40 -1.43
C SER A 234 4.70 19.95 -0.58
N GLY A 235 5.58 19.11 -1.13
CA GLY A 235 6.82 18.67 -0.46
C GLY A 235 6.64 17.74 0.75
N ASN A 236 5.40 17.28 1.03
CA ASN A 236 5.15 16.33 2.11
C ASN A 236 5.71 14.93 1.79
N ILE A 237 6.26 14.26 2.80
CA ILE A 237 6.77 12.89 2.74
C ILE A 237 5.96 12.05 3.73
N GLY A 238 5.45 10.89 3.31
CA GLY A 238 4.62 10.01 4.15
C GLY A 238 3.12 10.12 3.82
N ILE A 239 2.24 10.05 4.82
CA ILE A 239 0.79 9.83 4.62
C ILE A 239 -0.06 10.79 5.47
N GLY A 240 -1.13 11.33 4.90
CA GLY A 240 -2.17 12.06 5.65
C GLY A 240 -1.78 13.48 6.04
N ASN A 241 -0.67 14.00 5.54
CA ASN A 241 -0.18 15.33 5.92
C ASN A 241 -0.89 16.44 5.12
N SER A 242 -1.22 17.55 5.78
CA SER A 242 -1.97 18.67 5.19
C SER A 242 -1.25 20.00 5.38
N GLY A 243 -0.73 20.57 4.30
CA GLY A 243 0.16 21.75 4.31
C GLY A 243 1.46 21.41 3.57
N ASN A 244 2.61 21.95 3.95
CA ASN A 244 3.83 21.80 3.15
C ASN A 244 5.04 21.25 3.93
N ASN A 245 5.90 20.50 3.25
CA ASN A 245 7.20 20.04 3.76
C ASN A 245 7.14 19.23 5.08
N ASN A 246 5.99 18.60 5.40
CA ASN A 246 5.88 17.71 6.55
C ASN A 246 6.49 16.34 6.24
N ILE A 247 7.03 15.65 7.25
CA ILE A 247 7.68 14.33 7.09
C ILE A 247 7.07 13.36 8.12
N GLY A 248 6.30 12.38 7.65
CA GLY A 248 5.73 11.31 8.46
C GLY A 248 4.21 11.19 8.30
N PHE A 249 3.46 11.18 9.40
CA PHE A 249 2.07 10.71 9.41
C PHE A 249 1.08 11.71 10.02
N PHE A 250 0.04 12.08 9.27
CA PHE A 250 -1.11 12.86 9.76
C PHE A 250 -0.75 14.22 10.41
N ASN A 251 0.32 14.88 9.93
CA ASN A 251 0.70 16.21 10.39
C ASN A 251 -0.10 17.31 9.66
N SER A 252 -0.27 18.50 10.26
CA SER A 252 -1.05 19.59 9.68
C SER A 252 -0.38 20.96 9.85
N GLY A 253 -0.44 21.84 8.84
CA GLY A 253 0.46 23.00 8.74
C GLY A 253 1.75 22.62 8.03
N ASP A 254 2.87 23.28 8.33
CA ASP A 254 4.10 23.17 7.54
C ASP A 254 5.35 22.78 8.34
N GLY A 255 6.21 21.96 7.73
CA GLY A 255 7.56 21.65 8.23
C GLY A 255 7.64 20.68 9.41
N ASN A 256 6.54 20.03 9.80
CA ASN A 256 6.53 19.13 10.95
C ASN A 256 7.14 17.77 10.60
N ILE A 257 8.01 17.24 11.47
CA ILE A 257 8.59 15.90 11.34
C ILE A 257 8.01 14.99 12.43
N GLY A 258 7.59 13.78 12.06
CA GLY A 258 7.04 12.77 12.94
C GLY A 258 5.55 12.50 12.67
N ALA A 259 4.72 12.48 13.71
CA ALA A 259 3.31 12.07 13.56
C ALA A 259 2.33 12.94 14.35
N PHE A 260 1.12 13.11 13.83
CA PHE A 260 -0.01 13.83 14.46
C PHE A 260 0.31 15.25 14.94
N SER A 261 1.39 15.86 14.46
CA SER A 261 1.83 17.19 14.89
C SER A 261 1.18 18.28 14.04
N SER A 262 0.87 19.42 14.64
CA SER A 262 0.14 20.52 13.99
C SER A 262 0.82 21.87 14.17
N GLY A 263 0.70 22.75 13.18
CA GLY A 263 1.26 24.10 13.15
C GLY A 263 2.35 24.29 12.09
N THR A 264 2.89 25.50 12.02
CA THR A 264 3.83 25.97 10.98
C THR A 264 4.94 26.78 11.63
N ASN A 265 6.18 26.67 11.14
CA ASN A 265 7.26 27.53 11.64
C ASN A 265 7.10 28.96 11.09
N SER A 266 6.39 29.80 11.83
CA SER A 266 6.23 31.23 11.52
C SER A 266 7.41 32.09 11.96
N VAL A 267 8.34 31.56 12.76
CA VAL A 267 9.55 32.26 13.24
C VAL A 267 10.66 32.22 12.19
N LEU A 268 10.80 31.08 11.51
CA LEU A 268 11.71 30.86 10.39
C LEU A 268 10.93 30.21 9.23
N PRO A 269 10.17 30.99 8.44
CA PRO A 269 9.35 30.45 7.35
C PRO A 269 10.16 29.61 6.35
N GLY A 270 9.66 28.41 6.04
CA GLY A 270 10.35 27.43 5.19
C GLY A 270 11.36 26.54 5.92
N HIS A 271 11.69 26.81 7.18
CA HIS A 271 12.44 25.87 8.02
C HIS A 271 11.50 24.84 8.67
N LEU A 272 12.09 23.78 9.22
CA LEU A 272 11.40 22.75 9.99
C LEU A 272 10.66 23.36 11.19
N ASN A 273 9.51 22.79 11.53
CA ASN A 273 8.67 23.23 12.64
C ASN A 273 8.86 22.33 13.87
N SER A 274 7.88 21.49 14.19
CA SER A 274 7.96 20.58 15.34
C SER A 274 8.58 19.23 14.94
N PHE A 275 9.25 18.55 15.88
CA PHE A 275 9.85 17.23 15.71
C PHE A 275 9.30 16.24 16.75
N GLY A 276 8.63 15.19 16.30
CA GLY A 276 8.14 14.08 17.13
C GLY A 276 6.63 13.85 16.98
N VAL A 277 5.94 13.53 18.08
CA VAL A 277 4.58 12.94 18.03
C VAL A 277 3.56 13.78 18.78
N GLY A 278 2.48 14.20 18.11
CA GLY A 278 1.35 14.89 18.73
C GLY A 278 1.64 16.31 19.23
N ASN A 279 2.68 16.97 18.73
CA ASN A 279 3.01 18.33 19.13
C ASN A 279 2.11 19.35 18.42
N SER A 280 1.68 20.42 19.08
CA SER A 280 0.84 21.47 18.45
C SER A 280 1.43 22.86 18.63
N GLY A 281 1.52 23.63 17.55
CA GLY A 281 2.11 24.97 17.49
C GLY A 281 3.47 25.00 16.80
N ILE A 282 4.49 25.59 17.43
CA ILE A 282 5.73 26.03 16.75
C ILE A 282 6.96 25.38 17.37
N GLY A 283 7.89 24.82 16.58
CA GLY A 283 9.25 24.48 17.07
C GLY A 283 9.33 23.46 18.22
N ASN A 284 8.26 22.72 18.53
CA ASN A 284 8.20 21.81 19.68
C ASN A 284 8.94 20.50 19.39
N PHE A 285 9.48 19.84 20.42
CA PHE A 285 10.32 18.65 20.28
C PHE A 285 9.90 17.52 21.23
N ALA A 286 9.99 16.28 20.73
CA ALA A 286 9.52 15.04 21.31
C ALA A 286 7.99 14.88 21.30
N VAL A 287 7.28 14.77 22.43
CA VAL A 287 5.93 14.15 22.45
C VAL A 287 4.87 15.02 23.12
N GLY A 288 3.75 15.25 22.44
CA GLY A 288 2.50 15.75 23.03
C GLY A 288 2.57 17.19 23.54
N ASN A 289 3.56 17.98 23.14
CA ASN A 289 3.74 19.34 23.66
C ASN A 289 2.85 20.33 22.90
N ALA A 290 2.23 21.27 23.60
CA ALA A 290 1.35 22.28 23.02
C ALA A 290 1.90 23.69 23.24
N GLY A 291 1.88 24.55 22.22
CA GLY A 291 2.41 25.91 22.23
C GLY A 291 3.69 26.03 21.41
N ALA A 292 4.76 26.64 21.93
CA ALA A 292 5.95 26.94 21.13
C ALA A 292 7.28 26.55 21.79
N GLY A 293 8.20 25.93 21.05
CA GLY A 293 9.58 25.62 21.44
C GLY A 293 9.76 24.58 22.55
N ASN A 294 8.69 23.92 23.01
CA ASN A 294 8.72 23.02 24.16
C ASN A 294 9.58 21.78 23.90
N PHE A 295 10.33 21.31 24.90
CA PHE A 295 11.15 20.09 24.82
C PHE A 295 10.68 19.01 25.79
N GLY A 296 10.35 17.82 25.28
CA GLY A 296 10.11 16.64 26.09
C GLY A 296 8.69 16.10 25.93
N ALA A 297 7.99 15.82 27.04
CA ALA A 297 6.73 15.07 27.01
C ALA A 297 5.56 15.83 27.68
N GLY A 298 4.52 16.15 26.91
CA GLY A 298 3.25 16.66 27.43
C GLY A 298 3.31 18.05 28.05
N ASN A 299 4.34 18.85 27.74
CA ASN A 299 4.43 20.21 28.27
C ASN A 299 3.48 21.14 27.51
N SER A 300 2.87 22.11 28.20
CA SER A 300 1.95 23.07 27.59
C SER A 300 2.36 24.49 27.90
N GLY A 301 2.44 25.31 26.84
CA GLY A 301 2.84 26.72 26.87
C GLY A 301 4.12 26.99 26.07
N LEU A 302 5.11 27.62 26.69
CA LEU A 302 6.28 28.17 25.99
C LEU A 302 7.59 27.53 26.46
N LEU A 303 8.33 26.95 25.53
CA LEU A 303 9.67 26.37 25.61
C LEU A 303 9.92 25.22 26.59
N ASN A 304 9.08 25.04 27.62
CA ASN A 304 9.17 24.07 28.72
C ASN A 304 9.97 22.78 28.45
N THR A 305 10.97 22.48 29.31
CA THR A 305 11.89 21.34 29.24
C THR A 305 11.54 20.30 30.29
N GLY A 306 11.10 19.14 29.84
CA GLY A 306 10.93 17.94 30.66
C GLY A 306 9.55 17.33 30.47
N VAL A 307 8.79 17.12 31.53
CA VAL A 307 7.58 16.28 31.50
C VAL A 307 6.38 16.94 32.17
N GLY A 308 5.29 17.14 31.43
CA GLY A 308 4.01 17.57 31.98
C GLY A 308 4.03 18.95 32.65
N ASN A 309 5.02 19.80 32.33
CA ASN A 309 5.04 21.15 32.85
C ASN A 309 3.97 21.98 32.13
N ALA A 310 3.09 22.63 32.90
CA ALA A 310 1.97 23.42 32.40
C ALA A 310 2.18 24.87 32.76
N GLY A 311 2.83 25.61 31.86
CA GLY A 311 3.46 26.88 32.21
C GLY A 311 4.33 27.45 31.09
N SER A 312 5.37 28.16 31.47
CA SER A 312 6.31 28.70 30.51
C SER A 312 7.72 28.69 31.07
N ILE A 313 8.60 28.20 30.20
CA ILE A 313 10.04 28.10 30.32
C ILE A 313 10.41 26.96 31.34
N ASP A 314 9.43 26.10 31.72
CA ASP A 314 9.43 25.17 32.87
C ASP A 314 10.46 24.04 32.87
N THR A 315 11.04 23.73 34.04
CA THR A 315 12.21 22.84 34.19
C THR A 315 11.93 21.64 35.07
N GLY A 316 12.03 20.44 34.50
CA GLY A 316 11.88 19.18 35.22
C GLY A 316 10.50 18.59 34.96
N ALA A 317 9.71 18.25 35.99
CA ALA A 317 8.41 17.64 35.73
C ALA A 317 7.26 18.09 36.64
N PHE A 318 6.08 18.22 36.03
CA PHE A 318 4.82 18.59 36.66
C PHE A 318 4.87 19.90 37.43
N ASN A 319 5.79 20.79 37.05
CA ASN A 319 5.77 22.16 37.53
C ASN A 319 4.62 22.90 36.85
N GLY A 320 3.83 23.62 37.63
CA GLY A 320 2.79 24.49 37.10
C GLY A 320 3.25 25.94 37.10
N ASN A 321 2.74 26.74 36.16
CA ASN A 321 2.86 28.20 36.07
C ASN A 321 4.17 28.72 35.43
N ASN A 322 5.24 28.95 36.19
CA ASN A 322 6.46 29.53 35.63
C ASN A 322 7.68 29.39 36.52
N LEU A 323 8.83 29.42 35.87
CA LEU A 323 10.13 29.66 36.48
C LEU A 323 10.64 28.48 37.35
N ASN A 324 9.81 27.48 37.61
CA ASN A 324 10.05 26.38 38.54
C ASN A 324 11.12 25.36 38.14
N THR A 325 12.03 25.08 39.08
CA THR A 325 13.16 24.17 38.88
C THR A 325 13.02 22.92 39.74
N GLY A 326 12.71 21.80 39.10
CA GLY A 326 12.59 20.50 39.74
C GLY A 326 11.22 19.88 39.50
N PHE A 327 10.49 19.58 40.57
CA PHE A 327 9.35 18.67 40.51
C PHE A 327 8.15 19.13 41.32
N LEU A 328 6.96 19.06 40.72
CA LEU A 328 5.67 19.35 41.40
C LEU A 328 5.62 20.74 42.07
N ASN A 329 6.52 21.65 41.70
CA ASN A 329 6.49 23.00 42.24
C ASN A 329 5.29 23.74 41.62
N SER A 330 4.51 24.35 42.49
CA SER A 330 3.39 25.21 42.12
C SER A 330 3.73 26.65 42.50
N GLY A 331 3.29 27.62 41.69
CA GLY A 331 3.72 29.01 41.87
C GLY A 331 4.94 29.33 41.02
N LYS A 332 5.92 30.05 41.59
CA LYS A 332 7.15 30.49 40.92
C LYS A 332 8.28 30.58 41.94
N THR A 333 9.50 30.77 41.48
CA THR A 333 10.70 30.90 42.31
C THR A 333 11.07 29.70 43.20
N ASN A 334 10.42 28.57 42.91
CA ASN A 334 10.56 27.33 43.65
C ASN A 334 11.60 26.39 43.01
N THR A 335 12.54 25.96 43.84
CA THR A 335 13.70 25.14 43.50
C THR A 335 13.73 23.91 44.38
N GLY A 336 13.69 22.73 43.77
CA GLY A 336 13.52 21.46 44.47
C GLY A 336 12.15 20.86 44.21
N PHE A 337 11.43 20.49 45.26
CA PHE A 337 10.31 19.55 45.17
C PHE A 337 9.06 19.99 45.93
N GLY A 338 7.92 20.02 45.25
CA GLY A 338 6.61 20.17 45.88
C GLY A 338 6.42 21.47 46.66
N ASN A 339 7.25 22.49 46.40
CA ASN A 339 7.08 23.78 47.02
C ASN A 339 5.86 24.50 46.43
N SER A 340 5.16 25.20 47.30
CA SER A 340 4.10 26.17 46.99
C SER A 340 4.54 27.55 47.46
N GLY A 341 3.86 28.62 47.04
CA GLY A 341 4.37 29.96 47.30
C GLY A 341 5.58 30.27 46.42
N HIS A 342 6.55 31.00 46.96
CA HIS A 342 7.60 31.64 46.19
C HIS A 342 9.01 31.59 46.78
N GLU A 343 9.98 31.57 45.88
CA GLU A 343 11.40 31.88 46.20
C GLU A 343 12.01 30.82 47.14
N ASN A 344 11.42 29.62 47.15
CA ASN A 344 11.75 28.54 48.04
C ASN A 344 12.87 27.67 47.46
N THR A 345 13.84 27.33 48.31
CA THR A 345 14.85 26.30 48.05
C THR A 345 14.65 25.14 49.00
N GLY A 346 14.25 23.99 48.44
CA GLY A 346 14.10 22.75 49.16
C GLY A 346 12.77 22.05 48.87
N PHE A 347 12.08 21.64 49.93
CA PHE A 347 11.10 20.57 49.86
C PHE A 347 9.83 20.90 50.65
N TRP A 348 8.68 20.90 49.98
CA TRP A 348 7.35 21.12 50.59
C TRP A 348 7.23 22.41 51.40
N ASN A 349 8.00 23.44 51.04
CA ASN A 349 7.84 24.75 51.64
C ASN A 349 6.52 25.38 51.16
N SER A 350 5.89 26.12 52.06
CA SER A 350 4.60 26.78 51.91
C SER A 350 4.65 28.11 52.66
N GLY A 351 4.33 29.20 51.95
CA GLY A 351 4.94 30.49 52.25
C GLY A 351 6.32 30.59 51.58
N ASP A 352 6.97 31.73 51.78
CA ASP A 352 7.96 32.22 50.83
C ASP A 352 9.37 32.30 51.42
N VAL A 353 10.38 32.38 50.53
CA VAL A 353 11.78 32.63 50.89
C VAL A 353 12.42 31.49 51.71
N ASN A 354 11.78 30.32 51.76
CA ASN A 354 12.18 29.25 52.66
C ASN A 354 13.33 28.44 52.09
N THR A 355 14.44 28.43 52.81
CA THR A 355 15.59 27.55 52.57
C THR A 355 15.51 26.42 53.58
N GLY A 356 14.98 25.27 53.16
CA GLY A 356 14.69 24.20 54.11
C GLY A 356 13.61 23.24 53.64
N VAL A 357 12.97 22.59 54.61
CA VAL A 357 12.00 21.51 54.40
C VAL A 357 10.78 21.76 55.27
N GLY A 358 9.58 21.71 54.67
CA GLY A 358 8.31 21.79 55.39
C GLY A 358 8.10 23.09 56.17
N ALA A 359 8.73 24.19 55.76
CA ALA A 359 8.38 25.50 56.27
C ALA A 359 6.93 25.80 55.90
N THR A 360 6.09 26.14 56.89
CA THR A 360 4.70 26.58 56.70
C THR A 360 4.50 28.06 57.01
N THR A 361 5.61 28.79 57.11
CA THR A 361 5.77 30.17 57.56
C THR A 361 7.10 30.70 57.03
N ASP A 362 7.15 31.98 56.66
CA ASP A 362 8.26 32.58 55.91
C ASP A 362 9.57 32.74 56.72
N SER A 363 10.72 32.70 56.05
CA SER A 363 12.03 32.61 56.70
C SER A 363 12.65 33.91 57.21
N GLY A 364 12.17 35.07 56.74
CA GLY A 364 12.82 36.37 56.97
C GLY A 364 14.13 36.59 56.19
N LEU A 365 14.45 35.69 55.25
CA LEU A 365 15.47 35.86 54.22
C LEU A 365 15.58 37.28 53.64
N ALA A 366 16.70 37.97 53.73
CA ALA A 366 16.93 39.11 52.83
C ALA A 366 16.91 38.63 51.37
N THR A 367 17.50 37.45 51.20
CA THR A 367 17.74 36.72 49.97
C THR A 367 18.25 35.33 50.47
N ALA A 368 17.63 34.16 50.13
CA ALA A 368 17.66 32.89 50.92
C ALA A 368 18.08 31.49 50.30
N GLY A 369 17.33 30.69 49.50
CA GLY A 369 16.09 30.89 48.72
C GLY A 369 16.27 31.95 47.62
N PHE A 370 17.40 32.57 47.74
CA PHE A 370 18.06 33.61 47.04
C PHE A 370 19.48 33.58 47.72
N GLY A 371 20.21 34.68 47.95
CA GLY A 371 21.27 34.65 48.98
C GLY A 371 22.12 35.90 49.23
N ASN A 372 22.67 36.49 48.18
CA ASN A 372 23.91 37.28 48.26
C ASN A 372 23.97 38.39 47.18
N THR A 373 25.15 39.01 47.04
CA THR A 373 25.75 39.29 45.73
C THR A 373 26.92 38.31 45.57
N GLY A 374 27.10 37.69 44.41
CA GLY A 374 28.03 36.55 44.26
C GLY A 374 28.56 36.42 42.82
N GLU A 375 28.72 35.17 42.36
CA GLU A 375 29.09 34.85 40.97
C GLU A 375 28.18 33.77 40.34
N VAL A 376 27.54 32.93 41.17
CA VAL A 376 26.67 31.81 40.80
C VAL A 376 25.79 31.36 41.95
N GLY A 377 24.98 30.33 41.70
CA GLY A 377 24.41 29.44 42.70
C GLY A 377 23.20 30.03 43.41
N ILE A 378 22.15 30.35 42.65
CA ILE A 378 20.83 30.55 43.24
C ILE A 378 19.64 29.97 42.52
N SER A 379 18.65 29.85 43.38
CA SER A 379 17.96 28.67 43.84
C SER A 379 16.98 29.35 44.76
N GLY A 380 15.75 29.48 44.28
CA GLY A 380 15.09 30.77 44.29
C GLY A 380 15.95 31.89 43.63
N PHE A 381 16.26 33.04 44.26
CA PHE A 381 16.56 34.35 43.61
C PHE A 381 17.97 35.00 43.76
N GLY A 382 18.21 36.20 43.21
CA GLY A 382 18.97 37.27 43.93
C GLY A 382 20.52 37.41 43.93
N ASN A 383 21.39 36.37 44.06
CA ASN A 383 22.87 36.47 43.85
C ASN A 383 23.20 37.00 42.44
N THR A 384 23.09 38.31 42.28
CA THR A 384 23.69 39.05 41.18
C THR A 384 25.15 38.63 41.02
N ALA A 385 25.51 38.13 39.85
CA ALA A 385 26.85 37.73 39.47
C ALA A 385 27.53 38.83 38.64
N THR A 386 28.81 39.08 38.91
CA THR A 386 29.50 40.25 38.35
C THR A 386 31.02 40.14 38.42
N GLY A 387 31.67 39.97 37.26
CA GLY A 387 33.12 40.15 37.08
C GLY A 387 33.92 38.92 36.68
N GLY A 388 35.25 39.06 36.71
CA GLY A 388 36.20 37.95 36.50
C GLY A 388 36.10 37.28 35.13
N PHE A 389 35.77 35.99 35.13
CA PHE A 389 35.78 35.13 33.93
C PHE A 389 34.40 34.51 33.62
N ARG A 390 33.52 34.43 34.62
CA ARG A 390 32.24 33.71 34.59
C ARG A 390 31.24 34.34 35.54
N SER A 391 29.97 34.14 35.22
CA SER A 391 28.86 34.82 35.87
C SER A 391 27.55 34.11 35.45
N GLY A 392 26.60 33.81 36.35
CA GLY A 392 25.33 33.13 36.00
C GLY A 392 24.69 32.29 37.12
N ASP A 393 24.05 31.19 36.75
CA ASP A 393 23.49 30.01 37.46
C ASP A 393 22.24 30.14 38.35
N MET A 394 21.25 30.81 37.74
CA MET A 394 19.80 30.84 37.99
C MET A 394 19.24 29.43 37.80
N SER A 395 19.42 28.62 38.83
CA SER A 395 19.01 27.22 38.94
C SER A 395 18.31 26.91 40.26
N GLY A 396 16.99 26.83 40.24
CA GLY A 396 16.22 28.05 40.40
C GLY A 396 16.44 29.21 39.43
N PHE A 397 16.77 30.39 39.97
CA PHE A 397 16.40 31.69 39.39
C PHE A 397 17.36 32.85 39.77
N PHE A 398 17.22 34.00 39.12
CA PHE A 398 17.64 35.38 39.46
C PHE A 398 19.09 35.77 39.89
N ASN A 399 20.12 34.95 39.56
CA ASN A 399 21.53 35.31 39.31
C ASN A 399 21.80 36.07 37.97
N THR A 400 21.60 37.40 37.91
CA THR A 400 22.12 38.22 36.79
C THR A 400 23.59 37.91 36.49
N ALA A 401 24.06 37.96 35.23
CA ALA A 401 25.48 37.79 34.92
C ALA A 401 26.09 38.93 34.08
N ALA A 402 27.30 39.37 34.44
CA ALA A 402 28.02 40.46 33.78
C ALA A 402 29.55 40.35 33.94
N GLY A 403 30.30 40.98 33.04
CA GLY A 403 31.73 41.27 33.20
C GLY A 403 32.70 40.08 33.05
N GLY A 404 32.21 38.93 32.57
CA GLY A 404 33.06 37.78 32.28
C GLY A 404 33.75 37.91 30.93
N SER A 405 35.09 37.86 30.90
CA SER A 405 35.89 37.99 29.67
C SER A 405 35.76 36.81 28.67
N SER A 406 34.83 35.87 28.89
CA SER A 406 34.60 34.70 28.03
C SER A 406 33.22 34.01 28.18
N TYR A 407 32.53 34.14 29.33
CA TYR A 407 31.30 33.40 29.62
C TYR A 407 30.34 34.14 30.54
N THR A 408 29.03 33.94 30.33
CA THR A 408 27.98 34.68 31.05
C THR A 408 26.61 34.01 30.82
N GLY A 409 25.79 33.81 31.88
CA GLY A 409 24.35 33.59 31.78
C GLY A 409 23.79 32.20 31.42
N VAL A 410 24.40 31.05 31.79
CA VAL A 410 23.97 29.68 31.38
C VAL A 410 23.05 28.90 32.39
N SER A 411 21.73 29.13 32.39
CA SER A 411 20.73 28.49 33.29
C SER A 411 20.44 27.02 33.03
N SER A 412 19.95 26.40 34.08
CA SER A 412 19.01 25.30 34.00
C SER A 412 18.20 25.34 35.30
N GLY A 413 16.90 25.19 35.25
CA GLY A 413 16.12 26.25 35.86
C GLY A 413 16.19 27.47 34.94
N PHE A 414 16.27 28.68 35.47
CA PHE A 414 15.28 29.60 34.97
C PHE A 414 15.62 31.07 34.99
N PHE A 415 15.51 31.64 33.78
CA PHE A 415 16.03 32.96 33.47
C PHE A 415 17.42 33.15 34.03
N ASN A 416 18.50 32.51 33.52
CA ASN A 416 19.81 33.19 33.65
C ASN A 416 19.80 34.45 32.79
N THR A 417 20.79 35.31 32.99
CA THR A 417 21.00 36.50 32.18
C THR A 417 22.47 36.61 31.92
N GLY A 418 22.86 36.80 30.66
CA GLY A 418 24.23 36.79 30.21
C GLY A 418 24.55 37.99 29.33
N LEU A 419 25.58 38.72 29.73
CA LEU A 419 26.06 39.96 29.12
C LEU A 419 27.55 39.82 28.76
N THR A 420 27.87 39.87 27.46
CA THR A 420 29.24 39.77 26.91
C THR A 420 29.73 41.11 26.37
N ASP A 421 30.96 41.47 26.71
CA ASP A 421 31.68 42.61 26.12
C ASP A 421 32.37 42.27 24.78
N PRO A 422 32.84 43.27 23.99
CA PRO A 422 33.55 43.03 22.73
C PRO A 422 34.84 42.25 22.90
N ILE A 423 34.99 41.14 22.16
CA ILE A 423 36.15 40.25 22.25
C ILE A 423 37.25 40.76 21.31
N GLY A 424 37.84 41.90 21.66
CA GLY A 424 38.89 42.57 20.87
C GLY A 424 38.41 42.90 19.44
N PRO A 425 39.01 42.35 18.37
CA PRO A 425 38.64 42.65 16.99
C PRO A 425 37.33 41.97 16.52
N PHE A 426 36.62 41.22 17.38
CA PHE A 426 35.42 40.47 17.00
C PHE A 426 34.12 41.15 17.48
N ALA A 427 33.11 41.16 16.62
CA ALA A 427 31.77 41.66 16.94
C ALA A 427 31.02 40.77 17.95
N SER A 428 30.02 41.34 18.63
CA SER A 428 29.16 40.72 19.66
C SER A 428 28.74 39.27 19.34
N GLY A 429 28.66 38.40 20.36
CA GLY A 429 27.95 37.11 20.30
C GLY A 429 28.79 35.84 20.05
N VAL A 430 29.88 35.58 20.78
CA VAL A 430 30.64 34.30 20.66
C VAL A 430 30.20 33.23 21.67
N LEU A 431 29.92 33.57 22.93
CA LEU A 431 29.50 32.62 23.97
C LEU A 431 28.81 33.32 25.15
N SER A 432 27.50 33.09 25.29
CA SER A 432 26.61 33.62 26.32
C SER A 432 25.56 32.52 26.65
N GLY A 433 24.38 32.83 27.23
CA GLY A 433 23.43 31.82 27.78
C GLY A 433 23.06 30.58 26.91
N PHE A 434 22.55 29.46 27.48
CA PHE A 434 22.16 28.18 26.83
C PHE A 434 20.77 27.51 27.22
N ASN A 435 19.63 28.22 27.07
CA ASN A 435 18.21 28.10 27.49
C ASN A 435 17.58 26.78 27.95
N SER A 436 18.18 25.93 28.78
CA SER A 436 17.41 24.76 29.24
C SER A 436 17.94 24.18 30.54
N GLY A 437 17.12 23.87 31.54
CA GLY A 437 15.99 24.62 32.12
C GLY A 437 14.94 25.27 31.21
N ILE A 438 14.75 26.61 31.25
CA ILE A 438 14.79 27.54 30.08
C ILE A 438 15.16 29.03 30.41
N PHE A 439 15.51 29.76 29.35
CA PHE A 439 15.75 31.22 29.16
C PHE A 439 16.96 31.83 29.87
N ASN A 440 18.06 31.08 29.82
CA ASN A 440 19.42 31.60 29.84
C ASN A 440 19.64 32.82 28.90
N THR A 441 19.44 34.07 29.34
CA THR A 441 19.61 35.25 28.46
C THR A 441 21.03 35.35 27.90
N GLY A 442 21.12 35.73 26.63
CA GLY A 442 22.39 35.78 25.90
C GLY A 442 22.33 35.66 24.38
N ILE A 443 21.17 35.87 23.71
CA ILE A 443 20.94 36.05 22.24
C ILE A 443 21.31 34.93 21.20
N ALA A 444 20.49 33.91 20.79
CA ALA A 444 20.73 32.84 19.74
C ALA A 444 19.59 31.84 19.39
N VAL A 445 19.59 30.48 19.41
CA VAL A 445 20.45 29.26 19.75
C VAL A 445 21.03 29.01 21.17
N SER A 446 20.21 28.57 22.14
CA SER A 446 20.52 28.36 23.57
C SER A 446 19.49 27.34 24.12
N GLY A 447 19.82 26.14 24.64
CA GLY A 447 18.92 25.14 25.28
C GLY A 447 17.48 24.94 24.74
N LEU A 448 17.29 23.96 23.86
CA LEU A 448 16.26 24.00 22.80
C LEU A 448 15.96 25.41 22.19
N PHE A 449 17.05 26.16 22.06
CA PHE A 449 17.26 27.33 21.21
C PHE A 449 16.76 28.72 21.75
N SER A 450 17.26 29.84 21.19
CA SER A 450 16.87 31.28 21.36
C SER A 450 17.88 32.34 21.94
N LEU A 451 18.88 32.05 22.79
CA LEU A 451 19.69 33.06 23.54
C LEU A 451 21.24 32.79 23.87
N SER A 452 22.24 32.76 22.95
CA SER A 452 23.71 32.52 23.21
C SER A 452 24.85 33.24 22.38
N GLN A 453 24.62 33.52 21.09
CA GLN A 453 25.53 33.46 19.92
C GLN A 453 24.97 34.00 18.55
N LEU A 454 23.68 34.33 18.46
CA LEU A 454 22.86 34.61 17.27
C LEU A 454 21.69 35.59 17.59
N ALA A 455 21.93 36.61 18.41
CA ALA A 455 21.70 37.97 17.88
C ALA A 455 23.02 38.41 17.24
N ARG A 456 23.27 37.71 16.13
CA ARG A 456 24.29 37.85 15.10
C ARG A 456 23.56 37.58 13.79
#